data_AF-A0A553REM4-F1
#
_entry.id   AF-A0A553REM4-F1
#
_cell.length_a   1.000
_cell.length_b   1.000
_cell.length_c   1.000
_cell.angle_alpha   90.00
_cell.angle_beta   90.00
_cell.angle_gamma   90.00
#
_symmetry.space_group_name_H-M   'P 1'
#
loop_
_entity.id
_entity.type
_entity.pdbx_description
1 polymer ?
#
loop_
_entity_poly.entity_id
_entity_poly.type
_entity_poly.pdbx_seq_one_letter_code
_entity_poly.pdbx_strand_id
1 'polypeptide(L)'
;LVLFLFSFLLAGLRRSFRLSIRDKKTNKSMYECKKSEQYDTADVPTYEEVTSYRRKHSDRHRLVVLVGPTGVGLNELKRKLLISDPQHYSVTIPHTSRTKRHPETDGVEYHFISKHLFEADIQNNKFIEHGEYKGNYYGTSFDSIRSVLSKNKVCLLDVQPHLLKHLRTAEFKPYVVFVKPPTIERLRETRSNAKVISGKEDKNSSKPFTEEDFQEMIRASQVMELQYGHLFEKVIVNDDLMVAFIELKQTLRKVETESHWVPVSWAHS
;
A
#
# COMPACT_ATOMS: atom_id res chain seq x y z
N LEU A 1 -8.99 -3.84 -31.42
CA LEU A 1 -9.10 -3.15 -32.73
C LEU A 1 -8.32 -1.86 -32.61
N VAL A 2 -7.17 -1.78 -33.25
CA VAL A 2 -6.25 -0.63 -33.23
C VAL A 2 -6.68 0.35 -34.30
N LEU A 3 -6.83 1.64 -33.98
CA LEU A 3 -7.02 2.71 -34.96
C LEU A 3 -5.89 3.73 -34.82
N PHE A 4 -4.99 3.71 -35.80
CA PHE A 4 -4.01 4.75 -36.10
C PHE A 4 -4.70 5.88 -36.86
N LEU A 5 -4.34 7.14 -36.56
CA LEU A 5 -4.60 8.28 -37.42
C LEU A 5 -3.36 9.19 -37.46
N PHE A 6 -2.65 9.13 -38.58
CA PHE A 6 -1.73 10.18 -39.06
C PHE A 6 -2.55 11.17 -39.89
N SER A 7 -2.41 12.48 -39.66
CA SER A 7 -2.62 13.46 -40.73
C SER A 7 -2.03 14.86 -40.42
N PHE A 8 -1.01 15.19 -41.22
CA PHE A 8 -0.70 16.47 -41.87
C PHE A 8 -0.42 17.76 -41.06
N LEU A 9 0.83 18.22 -41.25
CA LEU A 9 1.31 19.59 -41.09
C LEU A 9 0.64 20.56 -42.08
N LEU A 10 0.26 21.75 -41.60
CA LEU A 10 0.16 22.96 -42.42
C LEU A 10 0.65 24.17 -41.63
N ALA A 11 1.43 25.00 -42.31
CA ALA A 11 2.21 26.09 -41.76
C ALA A 11 1.41 27.39 -41.57
N GLY A 12 1.82 28.17 -40.55
CA GLY A 12 1.91 29.63 -40.64
C GLY A 12 0.69 30.47 -40.26
N LEU A 13 0.75 31.10 -39.07
CA LEU A 13 0.50 32.54 -38.95
C LEU A 13 1.15 33.07 -37.65
N ARG A 14 2.23 33.85 -37.79
CA ARG A 14 2.79 34.65 -36.68
C ARG A 14 1.78 35.74 -36.33
N ARG A 15 1.16 35.65 -35.16
CA ARG A 15 0.55 36.80 -34.48
C ARG A 15 1.30 37.05 -33.17
N SER A 16 2.11 38.10 -33.18
CA SER A 16 2.69 38.69 -31.98
C SER A 16 1.56 39.23 -31.10
N PHE A 17 1.27 38.57 -30.00
CA PHE A 17 0.46 39.15 -28.94
C PHE A 17 1.41 39.77 -27.91
N ARG A 18 1.51 41.10 -27.93
CA ARG A 18 2.01 41.89 -26.80
C ARG A 18 1.05 41.64 -25.63
N LEU A 19 1.47 40.79 -24.69
CA LEU A 19 0.82 40.69 -23.39
C LEU A 19 1.15 41.96 -22.60
N SER A 20 0.15 42.83 -22.42
CA SER A 20 0.24 43.89 -21.44
C SER A 20 0.43 43.24 -20.07
N ILE A 21 1.55 43.54 -19.40
CA ILE A 21 1.77 43.20 -18.00
C ILE A 21 0.68 43.94 -17.21
N ARG A 22 -0.32 43.19 -16.78
CA ARG A 22 -1.15 43.53 -15.62
C ARG A 22 -0.62 42.69 -14.48
N ASP A 23 -0.04 43.33 -13.49
CA ASP A 23 0.36 42.75 -12.21
C ASP A 23 -0.86 42.17 -11.49
N LYS A 24 -1.30 40.98 -11.92
CA LYS A 24 -1.97 40.06 -11.02
C LYS A 24 -0.84 39.40 -10.25
N LYS A 25 -0.74 39.70 -8.95
CA LYS A 25 -0.05 38.85 -7.98
C LYS A 25 -0.55 37.43 -8.18
N THR A 26 0.15 36.65 -8.99
CA THR A 26 0.06 35.20 -8.93
C THR A 26 0.56 34.88 -7.55
N ASN A 27 -0.36 34.48 -6.67
CA ASN A 27 0.00 33.89 -5.39
C ASN A 27 0.67 32.57 -5.74
N LYS A 28 1.96 32.62 -6.08
CA LYS A 28 2.82 31.46 -6.20
C LYS A 28 2.95 30.97 -4.77
N SER A 29 2.05 30.08 -4.35
CA SER A 29 2.26 29.28 -3.16
C SER A 29 3.61 28.62 -3.37
N MET A 30 4.61 29.09 -2.63
CA MET A 30 5.96 28.58 -2.70
C MET A 30 5.89 27.07 -2.41
N TYR A 31 6.53 26.25 -3.22
CA TYR A 31 6.61 24.80 -3.00
C TYR A 31 7.22 24.56 -1.62
N GLU A 32 6.37 24.21 -0.65
CA GLU A 32 6.84 23.79 0.66
C GLU A 32 7.40 22.38 0.51
N CYS A 33 8.72 22.22 0.67
CA CYS A 33 9.39 20.92 0.63
C CYS A 33 8.73 19.90 1.58
N LYS A 34 8.15 20.36 2.70
CA LYS A 34 7.42 19.53 3.68
C LYS A 34 6.09 18.96 3.15
N LYS A 35 5.55 19.50 2.07
CA LYS A 35 4.33 19.04 1.39
C LYS A 35 4.61 18.43 0.03
N SER A 36 5.88 18.12 -0.28
CA SER A 36 6.28 17.55 -1.56
C SER A 36 5.45 16.32 -1.94
N GLU A 37 5.09 15.50 -0.95
CA GLU A 37 4.26 14.30 -1.12
C GLU A 37 2.84 14.58 -1.65
N GLN A 38 2.28 15.77 -1.39
CA GLN A 38 0.97 16.18 -1.91
C GLN A 38 1.02 16.58 -3.38
N TYR A 39 2.19 17.02 -3.85
CA TYR A 39 2.42 17.45 -5.23
C TYR A 39 2.94 16.32 -6.14
N ASP A 40 3.22 15.15 -5.56
CA ASP A 40 3.73 13.93 -6.21
C ASP A 40 2.69 13.22 -7.09
N THR A 41 1.48 13.77 -7.18
CA THR A 41 0.40 13.29 -8.08
C THR A 41 0.59 13.74 -9.53
N ALA A 42 1.58 14.59 -9.81
CA ALA A 42 1.85 15.13 -11.16
C ALA A 42 2.47 14.09 -12.14
N ASP A 43 2.98 12.97 -11.62
CA ASP A 43 3.68 11.96 -12.42
C ASP A 43 2.83 10.73 -12.78
N VAL A 44 1.50 10.78 -12.65
CA VAL A 44 0.63 9.70 -13.15
C VAL A 44 0.61 9.76 -14.68
N PRO A 45 1.26 8.83 -15.40
CA PRO A 45 1.24 8.87 -16.85
C PRO A 45 -0.19 8.56 -17.32
N THR A 46 -0.66 9.26 -18.36
CA THR A 46 -1.98 8.99 -18.95
C THR A 46 -2.09 7.53 -19.43
N TYR A 47 -0.96 6.93 -19.81
CA TYR A 47 -0.82 5.53 -20.19
C TYR A 47 0.48 4.96 -19.61
N GLU A 48 0.41 3.79 -18.99
CA GLU A 48 1.57 3.00 -18.57
C GLU A 48 1.73 1.82 -19.53
N GLU A 49 2.92 1.65 -20.10
CA GLU A 49 3.20 0.52 -20.99
C GLU A 49 3.31 -0.77 -20.16
N VAL A 50 2.52 -1.79 -20.53
CA VAL A 50 2.44 -3.06 -19.81
C VAL A 50 2.72 -4.25 -20.71
N THR A 51 3.22 -5.32 -20.11
CA THR A 51 3.42 -6.62 -20.77
C THR A 51 2.79 -7.74 -19.96
N SER A 52 2.52 -8.86 -20.62
CA SER A 52 1.98 -10.05 -19.97
C SER A 52 3.07 -10.74 -19.16
N TYR A 53 2.83 -10.92 -17.86
CA TYR A 53 3.71 -11.60 -16.93
C TYR A 53 2.99 -12.77 -16.28
N ARG A 54 3.61 -13.94 -16.35
CA ARG A 54 3.23 -15.12 -15.60
C ARG A 54 4.43 -15.55 -14.78
N ARG A 55 4.23 -15.68 -13.46
CA ARG A 55 5.29 -16.16 -12.57
C ARG A 55 5.75 -17.54 -13.01
N LYS A 56 7.07 -17.74 -13.17
CA LYS A 56 7.65 -19.08 -13.34
C LYS A 56 7.92 -19.70 -11.97
N HIS A 57 7.98 -21.02 -11.90
CA HIS A 57 8.27 -21.73 -10.64
C HIS A 57 9.63 -21.37 -10.02
N SER A 58 10.60 -20.97 -10.85
CA SER A 58 11.93 -20.50 -10.42
C SER A 58 11.93 -19.09 -9.82
N ASP A 59 10.89 -18.31 -10.09
CA ASP A 59 10.86 -16.89 -9.74
C ASP A 59 10.28 -16.72 -8.34
N ARG A 60 10.71 -15.65 -7.65
CA ARG A 60 10.14 -15.30 -6.33
C ARG A 60 8.65 -14.97 -6.48
N HIS A 61 7.89 -15.15 -5.39
CA HIS A 61 6.51 -14.69 -5.33
C HIS A 61 6.46 -13.16 -5.47
N ARG A 62 5.39 -12.65 -6.08
CA ARG A 62 5.07 -11.21 -6.07
C ARG A 62 4.75 -10.78 -4.63
N LEU A 63 5.13 -9.56 -4.26
CA LEU A 63 4.71 -8.96 -3.00
C LEU A 63 3.19 -8.72 -3.02
N VAL A 64 2.46 -9.19 -2.01
CA VAL A 64 1.03 -8.87 -1.88
C VAL A 64 0.89 -7.69 -0.93
N VAL A 65 0.39 -6.58 -1.46
CA VAL A 65 0.18 -5.36 -0.68
C VAL A 65 -1.32 -5.18 -0.43
N LEU A 66 -1.71 -5.14 0.84
CA LEU A 66 -3.08 -4.85 1.24
C LEU A 66 -3.20 -3.39 1.66
N VAL A 67 -4.16 -2.69 1.08
CA VAL A 67 -4.43 -1.27 1.36
C VAL A 67 -5.90 -1.14 1.74
N GLY A 68 -6.21 -0.26 2.68
CA GLY A 68 -7.58 -0.04 3.13
C GLY A 68 -7.63 0.88 4.34
N PRO A 69 -8.81 1.44 4.64
CA PRO A 69 -8.96 2.33 5.80
C PRO A 69 -8.80 1.57 7.11
N THR A 70 -8.43 2.30 8.16
CA THR A 70 -8.32 1.74 9.52
C THR A 70 -9.62 1.07 9.94
N GLY A 71 -9.52 -0.10 10.56
CA GLY A 71 -10.69 -0.86 11.01
C GLY A 71 -11.42 -1.64 9.91
N VAL A 72 -11.02 -1.55 8.63
CA VAL A 72 -11.69 -2.30 7.54
C VAL A 72 -11.54 -3.81 7.67
N GLY A 73 -10.53 -4.32 8.37
CA GLY A 73 -10.31 -5.75 8.61
C GLY A 73 -9.04 -6.34 7.97
N LEU A 74 -8.08 -5.52 7.51
CA LEU A 74 -6.83 -6.00 6.89
C LEU A 74 -6.06 -7.00 7.76
N ASN A 75 -5.91 -6.72 9.05
CA ASN A 75 -5.18 -7.58 9.99
C ASN A 75 -5.84 -8.95 10.15
N GLU A 76 -7.17 -8.98 10.14
CA GLU A 76 -7.95 -10.20 10.24
C GLU A 76 -7.80 -11.07 8.99
N LEU A 77 -7.87 -10.45 7.80
CA LEU A 77 -7.65 -11.12 6.52
C LEU A 77 -6.24 -11.71 6.43
N LYS A 78 -5.19 -10.93 6.76
CA LYS A 78 -3.81 -11.43 6.82
C LYS A 78 -3.68 -12.62 7.75
N ARG A 79 -4.22 -12.53 8.96
CA ARG A 79 -4.13 -13.61 9.95
C ARG A 79 -4.83 -14.87 9.45
N LYS A 80 -6.00 -14.76 8.84
CA LYS A 80 -6.70 -15.91 8.24
C LYS A 80 -5.88 -16.54 7.11
N LEU A 81 -5.22 -15.74 6.26
CA LEU A 81 -4.31 -16.27 5.22
C LEU A 81 -3.14 -17.05 5.85
N LEU A 82 -2.46 -16.44 6.82
CA LEU A 82 -1.35 -17.05 7.55
C LEU A 82 -1.74 -18.39 8.20
N ILE A 83 -2.88 -18.44 8.88
CA ILE A 83 -3.38 -19.66 9.52
C ILE A 83 -3.77 -20.71 8.47
N SER A 84 -4.33 -20.29 7.34
CA SER A 84 -4.84 -21.21 6.33
C SER A 84 -3.73 -21.93 5.55
N ASP A 85 -2.55 -21.33 5.43
CA ASP A 85 -1.37 -21.93 4.81
C ASP A 85 -0.08 -21.27 5.31
N PRO A 86 0.44 -21.70 6.49
CA PRO A 86 1.64 -21.11 7.10
C PRO A 86 2.93 -21.37 6.33
N GLN A 87 2.93 -22.38 5.44
CA GLN A 87 4.09 -22.70 4.62
C GLN A 87 4.16 -21.79 3.39
N HIS A 88 3.02 -21.36 2.88
CA HIS A 88 2.95 -20.51 1.70
C HIS A 88 2.99 -19.01 2.02
N TYR A 89 2.29 -18.56 3.07
CA TYR A 89 2.19 -17.14 3.44
C TYR A 89 3.13 -16.77 4.60
N SER A 90 3.62 -15.53 4.57
CA SER A 90 4.37 -14.95 5.69
C SER A 90 4.22 -13.43 5.71
N VAL A 91 4.54 -12.81 6.84
CA VAL A 91 4.53 -11.35 7.05
C VAL A 91 5.94 -10.87 7.39
N THR A 92 6.21 -9.61 7.14
CA THR A 92 7.47 -8.96 7.53
C THR A 92 7.58 -8.84 9.05
N ILE A 93 8.80 -9.02 9.56
CA ILE A 93 9.13 -8.69 10.95
C ILE A 93 9.60 -7.23 10.97
N PRO A 94 8.89 -6.31 11.64
CA PRO A 94 9.30 -4.92 11.75
C PRO A 94 10.48 -4.75 12.72
N HIS A 95 11.11 -3.59 12.68
CA HIS A 95 12.16 -3.18 13.61
C HIS A 95 11.58 -2.27 14.69
N THR A 96 12.16 -2.30 15.88
CA THR A 96 11.86 -1.34 16.93
C THR A 96 13.11 -0.94 17.70
N SER A 97 13.14 0.30 18.19
CA SER A 97 14.13 0.75 19.17
C SER A 97 13.73 0.49 20.62
N ARG A 98 12.51 -0.03 20.85
CA ARG A 98 12.03 -0.38 22.19
C ARG A 98 12.88 -1.52 22.76
N THR A 99 13.09 -1.53 24.06
CA THR A 99 13.70 -2.70 24.73
C THR A 99 12.78 -3.92 24.65
N LYS A 100 13.36 -5.08 24.36
CA LYS A 100 12.65 -6.36 24.32
C LYS A 100 12.01 -6.67 25.68
N ARG A 101 10.73 -7.03 25.70
CA ARG A 101 10.02 -7.47 26.92
C ARG A 101 10.18 -8.98 27.13
N HIS A 102 9.93 -9.45 28.35
CA HIS A 102 10.31 -10.80 28.77
C HIS A 102 9.55 -12.03 28.21
N PRO A 103 8.50 -11.91 27.36
CA PRO A 103 8.10 -13.05 26.51
C PRO A 103 8.50 -12.88 25.03
N GLU A 104 9.09 -11.75 24.65
CA GLU A 104 9.40 -11.45 23.24
C GLU A 104 10.73 -12.07 22.82
N THR A 105 10.80 -12.51 21.56
CA THR A 105 12.01 -13.07 20.96
C THR A 105 12.45 -12.19 19.78
N ASP A 106 13.75 -11.89 19.73
CA ASP A 106 14.30 -11.11 18.63
C ASP A 106 14.17 -11.89 17.32
N GLY A 107 13.70 -11.21 16.27
CA GLY A 107 13.43 -11.84 14.98
C GLY A 107 12.15 -12.67 14.93
N VAL A 108 11.26 -12.55 15.92
CA VAL A 108 9.91 -13.12 15.89
C VAL A 108 8.86 -12.01 15.86
N GLU A 109 8.73 -11.23 16.92
CA GLU A 109 7.80 -10.10 16.96
C GLU A 109 8.40 -8.84 16.33
N TYR A 110 9.65 -8.55 16.68
CA TYR A 110 10.41 -7.41 16.19
C TYR A 110 11.90 -7.77 16.06
N HIS A 111 12.59 -7.02 15.22
CA HIS A 111 14.03 -6.85 15.32
C HIS A 111 14.33 -5.68 16.27
N PHE A 112 14.92 -6.00 17.41
CA PHE A 112 15.24 -5.04 18.46
C PHE A 112 16.62 -4.43 18.18
N ILE A 113 16.63 -3.17 17.73
CA ILE A 113 17.86 -2.44 17.40
C ILE A 113 18.03 -1.20 18.29
N SER A 114 19.25 -0.66 18.39
CA SER A 114 19.46 0.59 19.14
C SER A 114 18.83 1.78 18.40
N LYS A 115 18.46 2.84 19.14
CA LYS A 115 17.97 4.09 18.53
C LYS A 115 18.95 4.66 17.50
N HIS A 116 20.24 4.69 17.84
CA HIS A 116 21.29 5.17 16.95
C HIS A 116 21.35 4.36 15.63
N LEU A 117 21.26 3.03 15.71
CA LEU A 117 21.24 2.20 14.50
C LEU A 117 19.97 2.45 13.68
N PHE A 118 18.81 2.59 14.34
CA PHE A 118 17.55 2.91 13.68
C PHE A 118 17.64 4.25 12.92
N GLU A 119 18.18 5.30 13.55
CA GLU A 119 18.38 6.61 12.94
C GLU A 119 19.34 6.56 11.75
N ALA A 120 20.43 5.80 11.87
CA ALA A 120 21.34 5.56 10.76
C ALA A 120 20.64 4.83 9.60
N ASP A 121 19.79 3.85 9.88
CA ASP A 121 19.04 3.12 8.86
C ASP A 121 17.95 3.97 8.19
N ILE A 122 17.35 4.93 8.91
CA ILE A 122 16.48 5.97 8.33
C ILE A 122 17.28 6.83 7.34
N GLN A 123 18.45 7.34 7.76
CA GLN A 123 19.30 8.19 6.90
C GLN A 123 19.77 7.46 5.63
N ASN A 124 19.93 6.13 5.71
CA ASN A 124 20.30 5.29 4.58
C ASN A 124 19.09 4.77 3.77
N ASN A 125 17.88 5.31 4.00
CA ASN A 125 16.65 4.93 3.28
C ASN A 125 16.34 3.42 3.31
N LYS A 126 16.64 2.73 4.43
CA LYS A 126 16.37 1.29 4.56
C LYS A 126 14.94 0.95 4.93
N PHE A 127 14.18 1.94 5.43
CA PHE A 127 12.79 1.78 5.85
C PHE A 127 11.81 2.20 4.75
N ILE A 128 10.77 1.40 4.56
CA ILE A 128 9.61 1.74 3.71
C ILE A 128 8.72 2.70 4.47
N GLU A 129 8.48 2.38 5.74
CA GLU A 129 7.74 3.20 6.69
C GLU A 129 8.43 3.14 8.04
N HIS A 130 8.41 4.27 8.75
CA HIS A 130 8.83 4.34 10.12
C HIS A 130 8.05 5.42 10.86
N GLY A 131 7.98 5.31 12.18
CA GLY A 131 7.34 6.27 13.05
C GLY A 131 7.83 6.15 14.48
N GLU A 132 7.53 7.16 15.28
CA GLU A 132 7.84 7.18 16.70
C GLU A 132 6.56 7.01 17.53
N TYR A 133 6.62 6.17 18.55
CA TYR A 133 5.54 5.95 19.50
C TYR A 133 6.10 5.77 20.91
N LYS A 134 5.57 6.55 21.87
CA LYS A 134 6.01 6.55 23.28
C LYS A 134 7.54 6.62 23.42
N GLY A 135 8.19 7.48 22.62
CA GLY A 135 9.64 7.67 22.65
C GLY A 135 10.46 6.56 22.01
N ASN A 136 9.87 5.61 21.29
CA ASN A 136 10.57 4.53 20.60
C ASN A 136 10.22 4.52 19.11
N TYR A 137 11.20 4.17 18.28
CA TYR A 137 10.98 4.02 16.84
C TYR A 137 10.42 2.63 16.51
N TYR A 138 9.60 2.59 15.47
CA TYR A 138 9.06 1.39 14.86
C TYR A 138 9.08 1.56 13.35
N GLY A 139 9.40 0.51 12.59
CA GLY A 139 9.40 0.61 11.13
C GLY A 139 9.54 -0.73 10.41
N THR A 140 9.17 -0.75 9.14
CA THR A 140 9.26 -1.92 8.27
C THR A 140 10.33 -1.66 7.21
N SER A 141 11.37 -2.50 7.17
CA SER A 141 12.48 -2.31 6.23
C SER A 141 12.25 -3.06 4.90
N PHE A 142 12.92 -2.59 3.84
CA PHE A 142 12.95 -3.32 2.57
C PHE A 142 13.55 -4.73 2.73
N ASP A 143 14.57 -4.85 3.59
CA ASP A 143 15.22 -6.14 3.86
C ASP A 143 14.29 -7.13 4.58
N SER A 144 13.34 -6.65 5.40
CA SER A 144 12.30 -7.51 5.97
C SER A 144 11.42 -8.14 4.89
N ILE A 145 11.10 -7.41 3.80
CA ILE A 145 10.38 -7.97 2.65
C ILE A 145 11.26 -8.99 1.93
N ARG A 146 12.51 -8.63 1.63
CA ARG A 146 13.46 -9.51 0.94
C ARG A 146 13.67 -10.83 1.68
N SER A 147 13.73 -10.78 3.01
CA SER A 147 13.87 -11.95 3.89
C SER A 147 12.69 -12.92 3.76
N VAL A 148 11.48 -12.42 3.54
CA VAL A 148 10.30 -13.29 3.30
C VAL A 148 10.34 -13.86 1.89
N LEU A 149 10.61 -13.03 0.88
CA LEU A 149 10.64 -13.45 -0.51
C LEU A 149 11.77 -14.44 -0.81
N SER A 150 12.92 -14.33 -0.14
CA SER A 150 14.05 -15.26 -0.29
C SER A 150 13.75 -16.65 0.28
N LYS A 151 12.81 -16.76 1.22
CA LYS A 151 12.29 -18.05 1.73
C LYS A 151 11.23 -18.68 0.82
N ASN A 152 11.04 -18.12 -0.38
CA ASN A 152 10.04 -18.55 -1.36
C ASN A 152 8.62 -18.60 -0.79
N LYS A 153 8.26 -17.60 0.03
CA LYS A 153 6.91 -17.40 0.57
C LYS A 153 6.27 -16.16 -0.03
N VAL A 154 4.94 -16.14 -0.07
CA VAL A 154 4.16 -14.94 -0.39
C VAL A 154 4.24 -13.99 0.80
N CYS A 155 4.84 -12.82 0.59
CA CYS A 155 4.91 -11.77 1.58
C CYS A 155 3.59 -10.98 1.59
N LEU A 156 2.88 -11.00 2.72
CA LEU A 156 1.69 -10.20 2.98
C LEU A 156 2.11 -8.92 3.72
N LEU A 157 1.93 -7.76 3.09
CA LEU A 157 2.28 -6.47 3.65
C LEU A 157 1.06 -5.53 3.64
N ASP A 158 0.79 -4.84 4.74
CA ASP A 158 -0.16 -3.74 4.80
C ASP A 158 0.59 -2.42 5.00
N VAL A 159 0.33 -1.44 4.13
CA VAL A 159 0.96 -0.11 4.18
C VAL A 159 -0.06 0.95 3.80
N GLN A 160 0.25 2.21 4.10
CA GLN A 160 -0.52 3.33 3.58
C GLN A 160 -0.32 3.47 2.06
N PRO A 161 -1.35 3.87 1.29
CA PRO A 161 -1.30 3.89 -0.17
C PRO A 161 -0.17 4.75 -0.76
N HIS A 162 0.20 5.85 -0.10
CA HIS A 162 1.27 6.74 -0.56
C HIS A 162 2.66 6.06 -0.61
N LEU A 163 2.84 4.95 0.10
CA LEU A 163 4.08 4.17 0.12
C LEU A 163 4.20 3.22 -1.08
N LEU A 164 3.12 3.02 -1.85
CA LEU A 164 3.12 2.12 -3.01
C LEU A 164 4.17 2.52 -4.05
N LYS A 165 4.47 3.82 -4.20
CA LYS A 165 5.51 4.32 -5.12
C LYS A 165 6.89 3.69 -4.84
N HIS A 166 7.21 3.43 -3.57
CA HIS A 166 8.47 2.82 -3.18
C HIS A 166 8.49 1.30 -3.41
N LEU A 167 7.31 0.68 -3.48
CA LEU A 167 7.16 -0.77 -3.66
C LEU A 167 6.97 -1.16 -5.12
N ARG A 168 6.55 -0.24 -6.00
CA ARG A 168 6.30 -0.45 -7.44
C ARG A 168 7.58 -0.58 -8.25
N THR A 169 8.37 -1.60 -7.94
CA THR A 169 9.65 -1.89 -8.58
C THR A 169 9.65 -3.27 -9.22
N ALA A 170 10.58 -3.49 -10.15
CA ALA A 170 10.83 -4.81 -10.73
C ALA A 170 11.26 -5.85 -9.68
N GLU A 171 11.82 -5.41 -8.55
CA GLU A 171 12.22 -6.30 -7.46
C GLU A 171 11.00 -6.95 -6.78
N PHE A 172 10.00 -6.15 -6.41
CA PHE A 172 8.86 -6.62 -5.61
C PHE A 172 7.64 -7.01 -6.45
N LYS A 173 7.48 -6.41 -7.63
CA LYS A 173 6.35 -6.62 -8.55
C LYS A 173 5.02 -6.68 -7.77
N PRO A 174 4.68 -5.65 -6.96
CA PRO A 174 3.59 -5.74 -6.00
C PRO A 174 2.27 -6.08 -6.70
N TYR A 175 1.41 -6.81 -6.03
CA TYR A 175 0.01 -7.02 -6.38
C TYR A 175 -0.84 -6.34 -5.30
N VAL A 176 -1.44 -5.20 -5.64
CA VAL A 176 -2.12 -4.33 -4.68
C VAL A 176 -3.60 -4.71 -4.61
N VAL A 177 -4.01 -5.13 -3.42
CA VAL A 177 -5.42 -5.42 -3.10
C VAL A 177 -5.95 -4.32 -2.20
N PHE A 178 -6.88 -3.54 -2.72
CA PHE A 178 -7.63 -2.56 -1.95
C PHE A 178 -8.85 -3.23 -1.29
N VAL A 179 -8.90 -3.19 0.02
CA VAL A 179 -10.03 -3.67 0.81
C VAL A 179 -10.82 -2.46 1.28
N LYS A 180 -12.07 -2.37 0.83
CA LYS A 180 -12.97 -1.28 1.18
C LYS A 180 -14.13 -1.73 2.07
N PRO A 181 -14.65 -0.85 2.94
CA PRO A 181 -15.86 -1.14 3.71
C PRO A 181 -17.08 -1.33 2.80
N PRO A 182 -18.12 -2.04 3.27
CA PRO A 182 -19.44 -2.01 2.67
C PRO A 182 -20.12 -0.64 2.93
N THR A 183 -21.41 -0.53 2.63
CA THR A 183 -22.16 0.69 2.96
C THR A 183 -22.21 0.91 4.47
N ILE A 184 -22.49 2.15 4.88
CA ILE A 184 -22.53 2.49 6.30
C ILE A 184 -23.64 1.75 7.06
N GLU A 185 -24.78 1.50 6.42
CA GLU A 185 -25.86 0.71 6.98
C GLU A 185 -25.38 -0.71 7.29
N ARG A 186 -24.66 -1.32 6.35
CA ARG A 186 -24.06 -2.64 6.53
C ARG A 186 -23.00 -2.65 7.62
N LEU A 187 -22.16 -1.62 7.73
CA LEU A 187 -21.18 -1.50 8.81
C LEU A 187 -21.86 -1.51 10.19
N ARG A 188 -22.96 -0.76 10.34
CA ARG A 188 -23.74 -0.74 11.59
C ARG A 188 -24.29 -2.12 11.94
N GLU A 189 -24.78 -2.86 10.95
CA GLU A 189 -25.29 -4.23 11.14
C GLU A 189 -24.18 -5.20 11.54
N THR A 190 -23.11 -5.28 10.73
CA THR A 190 -22.08 -6.32 10.83
C THR A 190 -21.03 -6.06 11.90
N ARG A 191 -20.86 -4.81 12.34
CA ARG A 191 -19.75 -4.40 13.21
C ARG A 191 -20.15 -3.73 14.52
N SER A 192 -21.45 -3.65 14.83
CA SER A 192 -21.94 -3.14 16.13
C SER A 192 -21.27 -3.79 17.34
N ASN A 193 -20.92 -5.08 17.25
CA ASN A 193 -20.24 -5.82 18.32
C ASN A 193 -18.72 -6.01 18.08
N ALA A 194 -18.21 -5.59 16.92
CA ALA A 194 -16.80 -5.68 16.62
C ALA A 194 -16.04 -4.57 17.36
N LYS A 195 -14.82 -4.89 17.80
CA LYS A 195 -13.98 -3.93 18.53
C LYS A 195 -12.90 -3.37 17.62
N VAL A 196 -12.70 -2.06 17.67
CA VAL A 196 -11.57 -1.40 17.03
C VAL A 196 -10.31 -1.79 17.79
N ILE A 197 -9.34 -2.38 17.08
CA ILE A 197 -7.99 -2.57 17.61
C ILE A 197 -7.18 -1.35 17.19
N SER A 198 -7.05 -0.38 18.09
CA SER A 198 -6.22 0.81 17.89
C SER A 198 -4.75 0.48 18.17
N GLY A 199 -3.94 0.40 17.11
CA GLY A 199 -2.48 0.35 17.23
C GLY A 199 -1.88 -0.91 17.89
N LYS A 200 -0.59 -1.16 17.61
CA LYS A 200 0.08 -2.45 17.80
C LYS A 200 0.36 -2.88 19.26
N GLU A 201 0.05 -2.12 20.31
CA GLU A 201 0.37 -2.55 21.70
C GLU A 201 -0.73 -2.38 22.76
N ASP A 202 -1.83 -1.66 22.53
CA ASP A 202 -2.91 -1.59 23.51
C ASP A 202 -3.93 -2.73 23.27
N LYS A 203 -3.49 -3.98 23.44
CA LYS A 203 -4.36 -5.18 23.36
C LYS A 203 -5.55 -5.16 24.35
N ASN A 204 -5.59 -4.20 25.28
CA ASN A 204 -6.65 -3.99 26.26
C ASN A 204 -7.58 -2.78 26.00
N SER A 205 -7.32 -1.92 25.00
CA SER A 205 -8.19 -0.76 24.70
C SER A 205 -9.14 -1.04 23.54
N SER A 206 -9.77 -2.21 23.56
CA SER A 206 -10.74 -2.59 22.53
C SER A 206 -12.03 -1.77 22.70
N LYS A 207 -12.14 -0.65 21.98
CA LYS A 207 -13.34 0.20 21.96
C LYS A 207 -14.32 -0.31 20.90
N PRO A 208 -15.64 -0.38 21.16
CA PRO A 208 -16.63 -0.62 20.10
C PRO A 208 -16.54 0.50 19.05
N PHE A 209 -16.85 0.18 17.79
CA PHE A 209 -16.96 1.19 16.74
C PHE A 209 -18.03 2.23 17.10
N THR A 210 -17.72 3.51 16.93
CA THR A 210 -18.72 4.58 16.96
C THR A 210 -19.20 4.94 15.56
N GLU A 211 -20.29 5.71 15.46
CA GLU A 211 -20.78 6.20 14.18
C GLU A 211 -19.72 7.05 13.45
N GLU A 212 -18.94 7.84 14.21
CA GLU A 212 -17.84 8.63 13.67
C GLU A 212 -16.75 7.76 13.07
N ASP A 213 -16.44 6.61 13.70
CA ASP A 213 -15.47 5.65 13.18
C ASP A 213 -15.92 5.07 11.83
N PHE A 214 -17.21 4.78 11.67
CA PHE A 214 -17.77 4.30 10.39
C PHE A 214 -17.72 5.38 9.31
N GLN A 215 -18.12 6.60 9.64
CA GLN A 215 -18.05 7.74 8.73
C GLN A 215 -16.62 8.00 8.26
N GLU A 216 -15.66 7.97 9.18
CA GLU A 216 -14.26 8.16 8.86
C GLU A 216 -13.70 7.03 7.99
N MET A 217 -14.08 5.78 8.27
CA MET A 217 -13.71 4.63 7.44
C MET A 217 -14.21 4.78 5.99
N ILE A 218 -15.45 5.23 5.80
CA ILE A 218 -16.04 5.46 4.48
C ILE A 218 -15.32 6.61 3.76
N ARG A 219 -15.12 7.75 4.42
CA ARG A 219 -14.40 8.90 3.84
C ARG A 219 -12.98 8.53 3.44
N ALA A 220 -12.24 7.89 4.34
CA ALA A 220 -10.87 7.44 4.08
C ALA A 220 -10.84 6.47 2.88
N SER A 221 -11.80 5.53 2.81
CA SER A 221 -11.92 4.63 1.65
C SER A 221 -12.11 5.39 0.32
N GLN A 222 -13.01 6.38 0.31
CA GLN A 222 -13.30 7.16 -0.90
C GLN A 222 -12.08 7.97 -1.35
N VAL A 223 -11.36 8.59 -0.40
CA VAL A 223 -10.13 9.33 -0.69
C VAL A 223 -9.05 8.40 -1.24
N MET A 224 -8.87 7.22 -0.65
CA MET A 224 -7.90 6.23 -1.15
C MET A 224 -8.22 5.77 -2.58
N GLU A 225 -9.49 5.46 -2.87
CA GLU A 225 -9.93 5.02 -4.20
C GLU A 225 -9.79 6.14 -5.24
N LEU A 226 -10.12 7.38 -4.88
CA LEU A 226 -9.98 8.54 -5.77
C LEU A 226 -8.51 8.84 -6.11
N GLN A 227 -7.62 8.82 -5.11
CA GLN A 227 -6.22 9.22 -5.28
C GLN A 227 -5.34 8.10 -5.84
N TYR A 228 -5.54 6.87 -5.38
CA TYR A 228 -4.64 5.75 -5.65
C TYR A 228 -5.32 4.59 -6.39
N GLY A 229 -6.60 4.74 -6.79
CA GLY A 229 -7.37 3.67 -7.44
C GLY A 229 -6.69 3.07 -8.68
N HIS A 230 -5.94 3.88 -9.42
CA HIS A 230 -5.17 3.44 -10.59
C HIS A 230 -4.00 2.50 -10.25
N LEU A 231 -3.60 2.41 -8.98
CA LEU A 231 -2.56 1.49 -8.50
C LEU A 231 -3.13 0.17 -7.98
N PHE A 232 -4.46 0.02 -7.89
CA PHE A 232 -5.09 -1.16 -7.30
C PHE A 232 -5.44 -2.18 -8.38
N GLU A 233 -4.84 -3.37 -8.32
CA GLU A 233 -5.17 -4.47 -9.23
C GLU A 233 -6.45 -5.21 -8.83
N LYS A 234 -6.79 -5.21 -7.54
CA LYS A 234 -8.01 -5.84 -7.03
C LYS A 234 -8.68 -4.96 -5.99
N VAL A 235 -10.00 -4.85 -6.08
CA VAL A 235 -10.84 -4.27 -5.02
C VAL A 235 -11.69 -5.39 -4.41
N ILE A 236 -11.72 -5.46 -3.08
CA ILE A 236 -12.56 -6.39 -2.30
C ILE A 236 -13.39 -5.57 -1.31
N VAL A 237 -14.70 -5.84 -1.26
CA VAL A 237 -15.60 -5.24 -0.26
C VAL A 237 -15.66 -6.17 0.95
N ASN A 238 -15.20 -5.71 2.10
CA ASN A 238 -15.21 -6.52 3.33
C ASN A 238 -16.51 -6.34 4.13
N ASP A 239 -17.62 -6.83 3.55
CA ASP A 239 -18.93 -6.93 4.20
C ASP A 239 -18.98 -8.11 5.18
N ASP A 240 -18.75 -9.32 4.65
CA ASP A 240 -18.54 -10.53 5.42
C ASP A 240 -17.08 -10.97 5.34
N LEU A 241 -16.49 -11.19 6.51
CA LEU A 241 -15.07 -11.51 6.63
C LEU A 241 -14.69 -12.85 5.97
N MET A 242 -15.56 -13.85 6.04
CA MET A 242 -15.29 -15.17 5.46
C MET A 242 -15.40 -15.12 3.93
N VAL A 243 -16.39 -14.41 3.40
CA VAL A 243 -16.56 -14.21 1.96
C VAL A 243 -15.35 -13.43 1.41
N ALA A 244 -14.99 -12.31 2.03
CA ALA A 244 -13.83 -11.51 1.63
C ALA A 244 -12.52 -12.31 1.70
N PHE A 245 -12.36 -13.16 2.72
CA PHE A 245 -11.21 -14.05 2.84
C PHE A 245 -11.15 -15.09 1.70
N ILE A 246 -12.28 -15.72 1.35
CA ILE A 246 -12.34 -16.68 0.25
C ILE A 246 -12.00 -16.00 -1.07
N GLU A 247 -12.58 -14.83 -1.33
CA GLU A 247 -12.30 -14.03 -2.53
C GLU A 247 -10.81 -13.64 -2.61
N LEU A 248 -10.23 -13.17 -1.50
CA LEU A 248 -8.81 -12.82 -1.42
C LEU A 248 -7.94 -14.04 -1.72
N LYS A 249 -8.21 -15.18 -1.07
CA LYS A 249 -7.44 -16.43 -1.27
C LYS A 249 -7.53 -16.93 -2.72
N GLN A 250 -8.70 -16.86 -3.34
CA GLN A 250 -8.87 -17.22 -4.75
C GLN A 250 -8.12 -16.27 -5.67
N THR A 251 -8.17 -14.97 -5.39
CA THR A 251 -7.43 -13.95 -6.15
C THR A 251 -5.93 -14.22 -6.09
N LEU A 252 -5.37 -14.43 -4.90
CA LEU A 252 -3.93 -14.69 -4.75
C LEU A 252 -3.48 -15.97 -5.44
N ARG A 253 -4.33 -17.02 -5.46
CA ARG A 253 -4.05 -18.23 -6.25
C ARG A 253 -3.96 -17.92 -7.75
N LYS A 254 -4.89 -17.10 -8.27
CA LYS A 254 -4.86 -16.68 -9.68
C LYS A 254 -3.59 -15.92 -10.02
N VAL A 255 -3.11 -15.04 -9.12
CA VAL A 255 -1.85 -14.30 -9.29
C VAL A 255 -0.66 -15.21 -9.61
N GLU A 256 -0.67 -16.43 -9.09
CA GLU A 256 0.41 -17.40 -9.30
C GLU A 256 0.20 -18.30 -10.51
N THR A 257 -1.06 -18.58 -10.88
CA THR A 257 -1.38 -19.53 -11.94
C THR A 257 -1.61 -18.88 -13.31
N GLU A 258 -2.12 -17.65 -13.32
CA GLU A 258 -2.58 -16.92 -14.51
C GLU A 258 -1.59 -15.82 -14.93
N SER A 259 -1.78 -15.28 -16.13
CA SER A 259 -0.97 -14.17 -16.65
C SER A 259 -1.60 -12.83 -16.27
N HIS A 260 -0.77 -11.87 -15.88
CA HIS A 260 -1.19 -10.54 -15.42
C HIS A 260 -0.44 -9.46 -16.19
N TRP A 261 -1.02 -8.27 -16.27
CA TRP A 261 -0.33 -7.11 -16.81
C TRP A 261 0.58 -6.52 -15.75
N VAL A 262 1.84 -6.32 -16.10
CA VAL A 262 2.82 -5.60 -15.27
C VAL A 262 3.50 -4.54 -16.13
N PRO A 263 4.00 -3.44 -15.55
CA PRO A 263 4.82 -2.48 -16.27
C PRO A 263 5.96 -3.15 -17.02
N VAL A 264 6.24 -2.72 -18.26
CA VAL A 264 7.33 -3.29 -19.08
C VAL A 264 8.67 -3.20 -18.36
N SER A 265 8.88 -2.13 -17.57
CA SER A 265 10.06 -1.94 -16.73
C SER A 265 10.29 -3.07 -15.71
N TRP A 266 9.27 -3.87 -15.39
CA TRP A 266 9.38 -4.99 -14.45
C TRP A 266 9.77 -6.31 -15.13
N ALA A 267 9.59 -6.43 -16.45
CA ALA A 267 9.78 -7.69 -17.17
C ALA A 267 11.24 -7.98 -17.56
N HIS A 268 12.11 -6.97 -17.51
CA HIS A 268 13.51 -7.05 -17.97
C HIS A 268 14.55 -7.14 -16.83
N SER A 269 14.11 -7.44 -15.59
CA SER A 269 14.99 -7.56 -14.40
C SER A 269 15.42 -9.00 -14.12
#